data_AF-A0A2E8CAE7-F1
#
_entry.id   AF-A0A2E8CAE7-F1
#
_cell.length_a   1.000
_cell.length_b   1.000
_cell.length_c   1.000
_cell.angle_alpha   90.00
_cell.angle_beta   90.00
_cell.angle_gamma   90.00
#
_symmetry.space_group_name_H-M   'P 1'
#
loop_
_entity.id
_entity.type
_entity.pdbx_description
1 polymer ?
#
loop_
_entity_poly.entity_id
_entity_poly.type
_entity_poly.pdbx_seq_one_letter_code
_entity_poly.pdbx_strand_id
1 'polypeptide(L)'
;MKKRKLRLFLLFSVALNFFFFGGLPFIAKKKFEERQFRPFPASIAWVVRGLDRKDLPTFLERHSGRIAEQQPIGNALLRRLNASQNLAYELIAAEPFDRRALTDTFATIRETNLEYQKVSHDLVADLLEEIEPENRKIIAKYLATALNPKPTKRTESRNLEHSTLGPTGQPRQPQAPNLLR
;
A
#
# COMPACT_ATOMS: atom_id res chain seq x y z
N MET A 1 -30.26 -39.32 23.24
CA MET A 1 -29.14 -38.34 23.11
C MET A 1 -28.01 -38.76 22.14
N LYS A 2 -27.71 -40.05 21.93
CA LYS A 2 -26.60 -40.53 21.08
C LYS A 2 -26.71 -40.17 19.58
N LYS A 3 -27.91 -40.28 18.98
CA LYS A 3 -28.15 -39.99 17.55
C LYS A 3 -27.98 -38.50 17.16
N ARG A 4 -28.13 -37.57 18.11
CA ARG A 4 -27.92 -36.12 17.88
C ARG A 4 -26.43 -35.78 17.90
N LYS A 5 -25.67 -36.39 18.82
CA LYS A 5 -24.20 -36.27 18.87
C LYS A 5 -23.54 -36.89 17.62
N LEU A 6 -24.04 -38.03 17.15
CA LEU A 6 -23.54 -38.68 15.92
C LEU A 6 -23.79 -37.84 14.66
N ARG A 7 -24.98 -37.24 14.52
CA ARG A 7 -25.28 -36.32 13.40
C ARG A 7 -24.43 -35.05 13.44
N LEU A 8 -24.20 -34.49 14.62
CA LEU A 8 -23.32 -33.32 14.78
C LEU A 8 -21.88 -33.67 14.41
N PHE A 9 -21.39 -34.84 14.84
CA PHE A 9 -20.04 -35.32 14.52
C PHE A 9 -19.87 -35.55 13.01
N LEU A 10 -20.89 -36.11 12.35
CA LEU A 10 -20.87 -36.33 10.91
C LEU A 10 -20.85 -35.01 10.13
N LEU A 11 -21.69 -34.04 10.51
CA LEU A 11 -21.70 -32.69 9.91
C LEU A 11 -20.36 -31.98 10.13
N PHE A 12 -19.77 -32.13 11.31
CA PHE A 12 -18.45 -31.57 11.60
C PHE A 12 -17.36 -32.20 10.73
N SER A 13 -17.38 -33.52 10.54
CA SER A 13 -16.41 -34.23 9.68
C SER A 13 -16.50 -33.81 8.20
N VAL A 14 -17.72 -33.60 7.69
CA VAL A 14 -17.95 -33.12 6.32
C VAL A 14 -17.51 -31.66 6.18
N ALA A 15 -17.87 -30.79 7.13
CA ALA A 15 -17.43 -29.39 7.11
C ALA A 15 -15.90 -29.27 7.19
N LEU A 16 -15.26 -30.15 7.98
CA LEU A 16 -13.80 -30.21 8.09
C LEU A 16 -13.17 -30.62 6.75
N ASN A 17 -13.72 -31.61 6.06
CA ASN A 17 -13.26 -31.98 4.72
C ASN A 17 -13.40 -30.82 3.70
N PHE A 18 -14.55 -30.14 3.67
CA PHE A 18 -14.73 -28.98 2.80
C PHE A 18 -13.77 -27.82 3.15
N PHE A 19 -13.43 -27.65 4.43
CA PHE A 19 -12.46 -26.66 4.88
C PHE A 19 -11.04 -26.98 4.39
N PHE A 20 -10.61 -28.25 4.46
CA PHE A 20 -9.29 -28.70 4.01
C PHE A 20 -9.14 -28.74 2.49
N PHE A 21 -10.17 -29.15 1.74
CA PHE A 21 -10.09 -29.30 0.27
C PHE A 21 -10.59 -28.08 -0.53
N GLY A 22 -11.41 -27.20 0.07
CA GLY A 22 -11.95 -26.01 -0.60
C GLY A 22 -11.44 -24.68 -0.03
N GLY A 23 -11.44 -24.55 1.29
CA GLY A 23 -11.07 -23.29 1.98
C GLY A 23 -9.57 -23.04 2.03
N LEU A 24 -8.80 -24.04 2.48
CA LEU A 24 -7.33 -23.96 2.58
C LEU A 24 -6.62 -23.75 1.24
N PRO A 25 -6.94 -24.45 0.13
CA PRO A 25 -6.29 -24.18 -1.16
C PRO A 25 -6.73 -22.84 -1.77
N PHE A 26 -7.94 -22.34 -1.52
CA PHE A 26 -8.37 -21.00 -1.96
C PHE A 26 -7.66 -19.89 -1.18
N ILE A 27 -7.56 -20.02 0.14
CA ILE A 27 -6.80 -19.11 1.00
C ILE A 27 -5.30 -19.24 0.71
N ALA A 28 -4.80 -20.45 0.47
CA ALA A 28 -3.40 -20.68 0.10
C ALA A 28 -3.11 -20.08 -1.26
N LYS A 29 -3.94 -20.26 -2.29
CA LYS A 29 -3.78 -19.63 -3.61
C LYS A 29 -3.84 -18.10 -3.52
N LYS A 30 -4.80 -17.55 -2.78
CA LYS A 30 -4.89 -16.11 -2.54
C LYS A 30 -3.67 -15.59 -1.77
N LYS A 31 -3.22 -16.32 -0.75
CA LYS A 31 -1.98 -16.00 -0.02
C LYS A 31 -0.73 -16.25 -0.86
N PHE A 32 -0.75 -17.15 -1.85
CA PHE A 32 0.37 -17.44 -2.75
C PHE A 32 0.49 -16.33 -3.80
N GLU A 33 -0.64 -15.90 -4.37
CA GLU A 33 -0.71 -14.67 -5.18
C GLU A 33 -0.28 -13.45 -4.34
N GLU A 34 -0.79 -13.27 -3.12
CA GLU A 34 -0.36 -12.17 -2.23
C GLU A 34 1.12 -12.26 -1.80
N ARG A 35 1.69 -13.46 -1.64
CA ARG A 35 3.11 -13.69 -1.31
C ARG A 35 4.03 -13.52 -2.51
N GLN A 36 3.59 -13.90 -3.71
CA GLN A 36 4.33 -13.60 -4.95
C GLN A 36 4.51 -12.09 -5.12
N PHE A 37 3.59 -11.28 -4.60
CA PHE A 37 3.64 -9.81 -4.69
C PHE A 37 4.11 -9.10 -3.41
N ARG A 38 4.56 -9.80 -2.36
CA ARG A 38 5.07 -9.16 -1.14
C ARG A 38 6.31 -9.84 -0.54
N PRO A 39 7.27 -9.04 -0.04
CA PRO A 39 7.28 -7.59 -0.02
C PRO A 39 8.14 -7.08 -1.19
N PHE A 40 7.55 -6.95 -2.38
CA PHE A 40 8.11 -5.98 -3.30
C PHE A 40 7.98 -4.60 -2.65
N PRO A 41 9.05 -3.79 -2.58
CA PRO A 41 8.95 -2.37 -2.27
C PRO A 41 7.76 -1.74 -3.01
N ALA A 42 7.06 -0.80 -2.38
CA ALA A 42 5.84 -0.20 -2.95
C ALA A 42 6.05 0.33 -4.38
N SER A 43 7.27 0.79 -4.68
CA SER A 43 7.73 1.25 -5.99
C SER A 43 7.71 0.14 -7.06
N ILE A 44 8.28 -1.03 -6.77
CA ILE A 44 8.27 -2.20 -7.67
C ILE A 44 6.84 -2.71 -7.87
N ALA A 45 6.02 -2.64 -6.82
CA ALA A 45 4.63 -3.04 -6.90
C ALA A 45 3.81 -2.18 -7.89
N TRP A 46 4.26 -0.98 -8.28
CA TRP A 46 3.64 -0.21 -9.36
C TRP A 46 4.08 -0.70 -10.74
N VAL A 47 5.37 -0.98 -10.92
CA VAL A 47 5.93 -1.52 -12.19
C VAL A 47 5.25 -2.84 -12.54
N VAL A 48 5.21 -3.75 -11.56
CA VAL A 48 4.59 -5.08 -11.69
C VAL A 48 3.09 -5.01 -11.99
N ARG A 49 2.37 -4.03 -11.44
CA ARG A 49 0.93 -3.83 -11.71
C ARG A 49 0.63 -3.16 -13.04
N GLY A 50 1.58 -2.37 -13.57
CA GLY A 50 1.48 -1.71 -14.86
C GLY A 50 1.85 -2.62 -16.03
N LEU A 51 2.50 -3.75 -15.79
CA LEU A 51 2.90 -4.69 -16.83
C LEU A 51 1.72 -5.58 -17.27
N ASP A 52 1.67 -5.94 -18.55
CA ASP A 52 0.69 -6.91 -19.05
C ASP A 52 0.85 -8.26 -18.33
N ARG A 53 -0.28 -8.89 -17.98
CA ARG A 53 -0.34 -10.17 -17.26
C ARG A 53 0.44 -11.28 -17.97
N LYS A 54 0.48 -11.23 -19.30
CA LYS A 54 1.17 -12.22 -20.14
C LYS A 54 2.70 -12.11 -20.06
N ASP A 55 3.22 -10.90 -19.89
CA ASP A 55 4.67 -10.61 -19.87
C ASP A 55 5.23 -10.69 -18.44
N LEU A 56 4.36 -10.65 -17.44
CA LEU A 56 4.71 -10.62 -16.03
C LEU A 56 5.53 -11.83 -15.55
N PRO A 57 5.20 -13.09 -15.89
CA PRO A 57 6.00 -14.24 -15.45
C PRO A 57 7.44 -14.18 -15.96
N THR A 58 7.62 -13.87 -17.25
CA THR A 58 8.95 -13.76 -17.88
C THR A 58 9.75 -12.59 -17.33
N PHE A 59 9.10 -11.45 -17.08
CA PHE A 59 9.72 -10.30 -16.42
C PHE A 59 10.19 -10.65 -15.00
N LEU A 60 9.31 -11.24 -14.18
CA LEU A 60 9.67 -11.62 -12.81
C LEU A 60 10.78 -12.66 -12.80
N GLU A 61 10.75 -13.67 -13.68
CA GLU A 61 11.82 -14.65 -13.80
C GLU A 61 13.16 -13.97 -14.10
N ARG A 62 13.19 -13.10 -15.13
CA ARG A 62 14.40 -12.37 -15.57
C ARG A 62 14.98 -11.46 -14.49
N HIS A 63 14.13 -10.75 -13.74
CA HIS A 63 14.59 -9.73 -12.78
C HIS A 63 14.53 -10.19 -11.31
N SER A 64 14.07 -11.42 -11.05
CA SER A 64 13.92 -11.97 -9.69
C SER A 64 15.21 -11.87 -8.87
N GLY A 65 16.37 -12.15 -9.48
CA GLY A 65 17.67 -12.07 -8.82
C GLY A 65 17.99 -10.67 -8.28
N ARG A 66 17.89 -9.64 -9.14
CA ARG A 66 18.12 -8.24 -8.74
C ARG A 66 17.14 -7.78 -7.69
N ILE A 67 15.86 -8.13 -7.85
CA ILE A 67 14.85 -7.73 -6.89
C ILE A 67 15.10 -8.42 -5.54
N ALA A 68 15.49 -9.71 -5.54
CA ALA A 68 15.82 -10.45 -4.33
C ALA A 68 17.06 -9.89 -3.61
N GLU A 69 18.06 -9.41 -4.35
CA GLU A 69 19.26 -8.79 -3.79
C GLU A 69 18.96 -7.44 -3.11
N GLN A 70 18.09 -6.63 -3.72
CA GLN A 70 17.72 -5.32 -3.18
C GLN A 70 16.66 -5.36 -2.08
N GLN A 71 15.84 -6.41 -2.04
CA GLN A 71 14.78 -6.58 -1.06
C GLN A 71 15.26 -6.50 0.41
N PRO A 72 16.34 -7.17 0.85
CA PRO A 72 16.81 -7.06 2.24
C PRO A 72 17.23 -5.63 2.62
N ILE A 73 17.80 -4.87 1.68
CA ILE A 73 18.20 -3.47 1.90
C ILE A 73 16.96 -2.62 2.15
N GLY A 74 15.97 -2.68 1.24
CA GLY A 74 14.71 -1.97 1.39
C GLY A 74 13.97 -2.35 2.69
N ASN A 75 13.95 -3.64 3.04
CA ASN A 75 13.34 -4.13 4.27
C ASN A 75 14.08 -3.65 5.54
N ALA A 76 15.40 -3.53 5.50
CA ALA A 76 16.17 -2.98 6.60
C ALA A 76 15.84 -1.49 6.83
N LEU A 77 15.76 -0.71 5.75
CA LEU A 77 15.42 0.71 5.81
C LEU A 77 13.99 0.93 6.31
N LEU A 78 13.02 0.14 5.85
CA LEU A 78 11.64 0.19 6.37
C LEU A 78 11.56 -0.17 7.86
N ARG A 79 12.32 -1.17 8.32
CA ARG A 79 12.40 -1.51 9.74
C ARG A 79 12.98 -0.36 10.56
N ARG A 80 14.06 0.28 10.07
CA ARG A 80 14.66 1.45 10.72
C ARG A 80 13.69 2.62 10.77
N LEU A 81 12.99 2.91 9.68
CA LEU A 81 11.98 3.97 9.62
C LEU A 81 10.87 3.77 10.66
N ASN A 82 10.32 2.54 10.73
CA ASN A 82 9.28 2.20 11.70
C ASN A 82 9.79 2.32 13.15
N ALA A 83 11.02 1.86 13.42
CA ALA A 83 11.63 1.99 14.74
C ALA A 83 11.80 3.46 15.15
N SER A 84 12.29 4.32 14.25
CA SER A 84 12.45 5.75 14.52
C SER A 84 11.10 6.47 14.69
N GLN A 85 10.07 6.07 13.95
CA GLN A 85 8.71 6.61 14.13
C GLN A 85 8.13 6.23 15.50
N ASN A 86 8.29 4.97 15.91
CA ASN A 86 7.85 4.52 17.24
C ASN A 86 8.56 5.30 18.35
N LEU A 87 9.89 5.47 18.24
CA LEU A 87 10.66 6.27 19.19
C LEU A 87 10.18 7.72 19.24
N ALA A 88 9.84 8.32 18.10
CA ALA A 88 9.29 9.68 18.08
C ALA A 88 7.97 9.78 18.86
N TYR A 89 7.09 8.77 18.77
CA TYR A 89 5.86 8.73 19.55
C TYR A 89 6.12 8.60 21.06
N GLU A 90 7.09 7.77 21.45
CA GLU A 90 7.52 7.64 22.85
C GLU A 90 8.07 8.96 23.39
N LEU A 91 8.91 9.65 22.63
CA LEU A 91 9.49 10.94 23.03
C LEU A 91 8.46 12.07 23.12
N ILE A 92 7.40 12.03 22.29
CA ILE A 92 6.29 12.98 22.39
C ILE A 92 5.51 12.78 23.70
N ALA A 93 5.37 11.53 24.15
CA ALA A 93 4.64 11.18 25.37
C ALA A 93 5.50 11.21 26.64
N ALA A 94 6.82 11.40 26.52
CA ALA A 94 7.75 11.34 27.64
C ALA A 94 7.66 12.57 28.54
N GLU A 95 7.77 12.34 29.85
CA GLU A 95 7.94 13.37 30.86
C GLU A 95 9.23 13.12 31.66
N PRO A 96 10.19 14.06 31.68
CA PRO A 96 10.14 15.38 31.05
C PRO A 96 10.26 15.33 29.51
N PHE A 97 9.69 16.34 28.84
CA PHE A 97 9.77 16.45 27.39
C PHE A 97 11.19 16.76 26.91
N ASP A 98 11.76 15.84 26.10
CA ASP A 98 13.07 16.02 25.47
C ASP A 98 12.94 16.48 24.01
N ARG A 99 12.94 17.80 23.82
CA ARG A 99 12.90 18.42 22.48
C ARG A 99 14.08 18.02 21.60
N ARG A 100 15.27 17.84 22.18
CA ARG A 100 16.49 17.57 21.42
C ARG A 100 16.44 16.15 20.86
N ALA A 101 16.15 15.17 21.71
CA ALA A 101 15.99 13.78 21.29
C ALA A 101 14.92 13.61 20.21
N LEU A 102 13.79 14.33 20.32
CA LEU A 102 12.73 14.29 19.30
C LEU A 102 13.21 14.87 17.95
N THR A 103 13.94 15.99 17.99
CA THR A 103 14.48 16.63 16.79
C THR A 103 15.50 15.72 16.07
N ASP A 104 16.39 15.08 16.84
CA ASP A 104 17.39 14.14 16.33
C ASP A 104 16.70 12.88 15.74
N THR A 105 15.63 12.41 16.37
CA THR A 105 14.81 11.30 15.86
C THR A 105 14.14 11.67 14.53
N PHE A 106 13.58 12.89 14.42
CA PHE A 106 13.03 13.35 13.14
C PHE A 106 14.10 13.49 12.05
N ALA A 107 15.33 13.88 12.38
CA ALA A 107 16.43 13.87 11.42
C ALA A 107 16.71 12.46 10.89
N THR A 108 16.77 11.47 11.78
CA THR A 108 16.93 10.06 11.43
C THR A 108 15.81 9.53 10.52
N ILE A 109 14.56 9.91 10.78
CA ILE A 109 13.41 9.55 9.94
C ILE A 109 13.58 10.10 8.52
N ARG A 110 13.96 11.38 8.39
CA ARG A 110 14.15 12.02 7.08
C ARG A 110 15.28 11.37 6.29
N GLU A 111 16.43 11.15 6.93
CA GLU A 111 17.59 10.50 6.32
C GLU A 111 17.25 9.08 5.83
N THR A 112 16.66 8.26 6.69
CA THR A 112 16.27 6.88 6.36
C THR A 112 15.25 6.85 5.22
N ASN A 113 14.29 7.79 5.21
CA ASN A 113 13.31 7.89 4.15
C ASN A 113 13.95 8.30 2.80
N LEU A 114 14.89 9.24 2.80
CA LEU A 114 15.63 9.62 1.59
C LEU A 114 16.44 8.45 1.04
N GLU A 115 17.12 7.71 1.91
CA GLU A 115 17.88 6.51 1.52
C GLU A 115 16.96 5.44 0.93
N TYR A 116 15.82 5.17 1.57
CA TYR A 116 14.83 4.22 1.08
C TYR A 116 14.28 4.63 -0.29
N GLN A 117 13.95 5.91 -0.48
CA GLN A 117 13.47 6.43 -1.75
C GLN A 117 14.52 6.28 -2.85
N LYS A 118 15.79 6.60 -2.54
CA LYS A 118 16.89 6.45 -3.49
C LYS A 118 17.02 5.00 -3.97
N VAL A 119 17.19 4.05 -3.06
CA VAL A 119 17.30 2.61 -3.39
C VAL A 119 16.08 2.14 -4.20
N SER A 120 14.88 2.56 -3.78
CA SER A 120 13.63 2.18 -4.44
C SER A 120 13.49 2.76 -5.85
N HIS A 121 13.97 3.98 -6.08
CA HIS A 121 13.90 4.66 -7.38
C HIS A 121 14.98 4.15 -8.33
N ASP A 122 16.20 3.94 -7.84
CA ASP A 122 17.30 3.38 -8.63
C ASP A 122 16.89 2.01 -9.20
N LEU A 123 16.34 1.14 -8.36
CA LEU A 123 15.83 -0.16 -8.80
C LEU A 123 14.70 -0.06 -9.83
N VAL A 124 13.79 0.91 -9.69
CA VAL A 124 12.74 1.13 -10.68
C VAL A 124 13.31 1.62 -12.00
N ALA A 125 14.29 2.54 -11.98
CA ALA A 125 14.96 3.02 -13.18
C ALA A 125 15.64 1.85 -13.92
N ASP A 126 16.40 1.03 -13.19
CA ASP A 126 17.10 -0.16 -13.71
C ASP A 126 16.12 -1.20 -14.28
N LEU A 127 14.93 -1.35 -13.70
CA LEU A 127 13.90 -2.23 -14.24
C LEU A 127 13.27 -1.66 -15.51
N LEU A 128 12.98 -0.34 -15.53
CA LEU A 128 12.35 0.31 -16.69
C LEU A 128 13.27 0.34 -17.91
N GLU A 129 14.59 0.43 -17.74
CA GLU A 129 15.54 0.42 -18.85
C GLU A 129 15.40 -0.84 -19.72
N GLU A 130 15.19 -1.99 -19.08
CA GLU A 130 15.09 -3.32 -19.73
C GLU A 130 13.67 -3.68 -20.22
N ILE A 131 12.68 -2.85 -19.91
CA ILE A 131 11.30 -3.05 -20.38
C ILE A 131 11.13 -2.43 -21.77
N GLU A 132 10.46 -3.16 -22.66
CA GLU A 132 10.11 -2.68 -24.00
C GLU A 132 9.41 -1.31 -23.97
N PRO A 133 9.69 -0.40 -24.93
CA PRO A 133 9.11 0.95 -24.93
C PRO A 133 7.59 0.98 -24.83
N GLU A 134 6.90 0.02 -25.44
CA GLU A 134 5.44 -0.06 -25.41
C GLU A 134 4.92 -0.41 -24.01
N ASN A 135 5.56 -1.36 -23.33
CA ASN A 135 5.24 -1.72 -21.95
C ASN A 135 5.56 -0.58 -20.98
N ARG A 136 6.63 0.20 -21.23
CA ARG A 136 6.90 1.44 -20.47
C ARG A 136 5.77 2.46 -20.56
N LYS A 137 5.14 2.64 -21.71
CA LYS A 137 3.98 3.56 -21.86
C LYS A 137 2.78 3.10 -21.04
N ILE A 138 2.53 1.79 -20.99
CA ILE A 138 1.44 1.21 -20.17
C ILE A 138 1.71 1.48 -18.69
N ILE A 139 2.95 1.22 -18.23
CA ILE A 139 3.37 1.52 -16.86
C ILE A 139 3.24 3.01 -16.54
N ALA A 140 3.68 3.90 -17.44
CA ALA A 140 3.56 5.34 -17.25
C ALA A 140 2.08 5.80 -17.14
N LYS A 141 1.19 5.25 -17.97
CA LYS A 141 -0.25 5.52 -17.90
C LYS A 141 -0.88 5.02 -16.60
N TYR A 142 -0.45 3.84 -16.14
CA TYR A 142 -0.86 3.30 -14.85
C TYR A 142 -0.40 4.21 -13.70
N LEU A 143 0.87 4.60 -13.66
CA LEU A 143 1.43 5.50 -12.65
C LEU A 143 0.72 6.85 -12.63
N ALA A 144 0.47 7.46 -13.78
CA ALA A 144 -0.26 8.72 -13.87
C ALA A 144 -1.67 8.62 -13.27
N THR A 145 -2.34 7.48 -13.43
CA THR A 145 -3.68 7.23 -12.87
C THR A 145 -3.62 6.92 -11.37
N ALA A 146 -2.63 6.15 -10.93
CA ALA A 146 -2.47 5.73 -9.53
C ALA A 146 -2.05 6.89 -8.62
N LEU A 147 -1.19 7.78 -9.12
CA LEU A 147 -0.68 8.95 -8.38
C LEU A 147 -1.65 10.13 -8.40
N ASN A 148 -2.51 10.23 -9.42
CA ASN A 148 -3.59 11.21 -9.50
C ASN A 148 -4.95 10.51 -9.65
N PRO A 149 -5.46 9.88 -8.58
CA PRO A 149 -6.78 9.28 -8.63
C PRO A 149 -7.81 10.38 -8.93
N LYS A 150 -8.52 10.28 -10.06
CA LYS A 150 -9.66 11.17 -10.31
C LYS A 150 -10.64 11.03 -9.13
N PRO A 151 -11.12 12.14 -8.55
CA PRO A 151 -12.10 12.06 -7.48
C PRO A 151 -13.29 11.25 -7.99
N THR A 152 -13.64 10.19 -7.27
CA THR A 152 -14.84 9.42 -7.62
C THR A 152 -16.07 10.33 -7.44
N LYS A 153 -17.15 10.11 -8.19
CA LYS A 153 -18.40 10.90 -8.04
C LYS A 153 -18.87 10.96 -6.57
N ARG A 154 -18.60 9.91 -5.78
CA ARG A 154 -18.89 9.84 -4.34
C ARG A 154 -18.04 10.81 -3.51
N THR A 155 -16.80 11.05 -3.90
CA THR A 155 -15.89 12.02 -3.28
C THR A 155 -16.25 13.45 -3.69
N GLU A 156 -16.65 13.67 -4.94
CA GLU A 156 -17.18 14.96 -5.41
C GLU A 156 -18.45 15.37 -4.66
N SER A 157 -19.43 14.48 -4.51
CA SER A 157 -20.66 14.79 -3.75
C SER A 157 -20.35 15.17 -2.30
N ARG A 158 -19.45 14.44 -1.64
CA ARG A 158 -19.06 14.71 -0.25
C ARG A 158 -18.25 16.01 -0.10
N ASN A 159 -17.42 16.35 -1.09
CA ASN A 159 -16.68 17.62 -1.12
C ASN A 159 -17.58 18.82 -1.45
N LEU A 160 -18.62 18.64 -2.27
CA LEU A 160 -19.66 19.65 -2.46
C LEU A 160 -20.43 19.90 -1.16
N GLU A 161 -20.84 18.83 -0.45
CA GLU A 161 -21.51 18.94 0.87
C GLU A 161 -20.62 19.62 1.92
N HIS A 162 -19.31 19.36 1.91
CA HIS A 162 -18.38 20.00 2.84
C HIS A 162 -18.04 21.45 2.45
N SER A 163 -18.16 21.81 1.17
CA SER A 163 -17.92 23.18 0.68
C SER A 163 -19.12 24.10 0.88
N THR A 164 -20.32 23.54 0.98
CA THR A 164 -21.54 24.29 1.34
C THR A 164 -21.68 24.50 2.84
N LEU A 165 -20.90 23.83 3.69
CA LEU A 165 -20.92 24.02 5.14
C LEU A 165 -19.75 24.93 5.58
N GLY A 166 -20.06 25.99 6.32
CA GLY A 166 -19.05 26.81 7.00
C GLY A 166 -18.33 26.02 8.12
N PRO A 167 -17.25 26.57 8.71
CA PRO A 167 -16.46 25.92 9.77
C PRO A 167 -17.26 25.53 11.03
N THR A 168 -18.50 26.00 11.16
CA THR A 168 -19.44 25.69 12.24
C THR A 168 -20.56 24.72 11.84
N GLY A 169 -20.51 24.11 10.65
CA GLY A 169 -21.53 23.15 10.19
C GLY A 169 -22.86 23.78 9.81
N GLN A 170 -22.92 25.10 9.58
CA GLN A 170 -24.08 25.76 9.01
C GLN A 170 -23.94 25.90 7.48
N PRO A 171 -25.05 25.76 6.72
CA PRO A 171 -25.03 26.03 5.28
C PRO A 171 -24.60 27.48 5.04
N ARG A 172 -23.58 27.68 4.19
CA ARG A 172 -23.18 29.00 3.70
C ARG A 172 -24.38 29.60 2.99
N GLN A 173 -24.92 30.69 3.55
CA GLN A 173 -25.92 31.49 2.85
C GLN A 173 -25.31 31.96 1.53
N PRO A 174 -26.04 31.81 0.41
CA PRO A 174 -25.59 32.35 -0.87
C PRO A 174 -25.42 33.86 -0.72
N GLN A 175 -24.18 34.33 -0.85
CA GLN A 175 -23.94 35.76 -0.99
C GLN A 175 -24.58 36.20 -2.31
N ALA A 176 -25.57 37.08 -2.22
CA ALA A 176 -26.17 37.71 -3.38
C ALA A 176 -25.06 38.39 -4.20
N PRO A 177 -25.06 38.28 -5.54
CA PRO A 177 -24.10 38.98 -6.36
C PRO A 177 -24.21 40.48 -6.10
N ASN A 178 -23.10 41.10 -5.69
CA ASN A 178 -22.98 42.54 -5.59
C ASN A 178 -23.10 43.12 -7.01
N LEU A 179 -24.31 43.48 -7.41
CA LEU A 179 -24.56 44.40 -8.50
C LEU A 179 -24.39 45.81 -7.94
N LEU A 180 -23.26 46.44 -8.25
CA LEU A 180 -22.84 47.85 -8.16
C LEU A 180 -21.31 47.80 -7.94
N ARG A 181 -20.44 48.30 -8.82
CA ARG A 181 -20.50 49.56 -9.58
C ARG A 181 -19.56 49.47 -10.79
#